data_AF-A0A2X5PN28-F1
#
_entry.id   AF-A0A2X5PN28-F1
#
_cell.length_a   1.000
_cell.length_b   1.000
_cell.length_c   1.000
_cell.angle_alpha   90.00
_cell.angle_beta   90.00
_cell.angle_gamma   90.00
#
_symmetry.space_group_name_H-M   'P 1'
#
loop_
_entity.id
_entity.type
_entity.pdbx_description
1 polymer ?
#
loop_
_entity_poly.entity_id
_entity_poly.type
_entity_poly.pdbx_seq_one_letter_code
_entity_poly.pdbx_strand_id
1 'polypeptide(L)'
;MPRLRCGCGQYGCLDTLGGARGLERLYLHLLGRSADSRTIIEQWQNHSADALKVVTLWSQLVSEVLAVVVNTLGPDRIVAGGGLASVPELMSLLDEELRSRILRPCHGPLITRARYQQQGGLVGAGRLARGLT
;
A
#
# COMPACT_ATOMS: atom_id res chain seq x y z
N MET A 1 -15.78 -3.06 -7.80
CA MET A 1 -14.42 -2.53 -8.02
C MET A 1 -14.10 -2.53 -9.50
N PRO A 2 -13.54 -1.45 -10.07
CA PRO A 2 -13.19 -1.40 -11.48
C PRO A 2 -12.04 -2.35 -11.78
N ARG A 3 -12.21 -3.28 -12.74
CA ARG A 3 -11.12 -4.13 -13.22
C ARG A 3 -10.30 -3.36 -14.27
N LEU A 4 -9.36 -2.55 -13.78
CA LEU A 4 -8.56 -1.67 -14.63
C LEU A 4 -7.51 -2.48 -15.43
N ARG A 5 -7.26 -2.05 -16.67
CA ARG A 5 -6.16 -2.58 -17.48
C ARG A 5 -4.83 -2.15 -16.86
N CYS A 6 -3.93 -3.11 -16.66
CA CYS A 6 -2.59 -2.89 -16.13
C CYS A 6 -1.55 -2.76 -17.27
N GLY A 7 -0.44 -2.08 -17.01
CA GLY A 7 0.67 -1.96 -17.95
C GLY A 7 1.32 -3.30 -18.32
N CYS A 8 1.14 -4.34 -17.50
CA CYS A 8 1.58 -5.70 -17.81
C CYS A 8 0.68 -6.45 -18.82
N GLY A 9 -0.41 -5.83 -19.29
CA GLY A 9 -1.37 -6.43 -20.22
C GLY A 9 -2.54 -7.18 -19.57
N GLN A 10 -2.49 -7.43 -18.27
CA GLN A 10 -3.57 -8.07 -17.50
C GLN A 10 -4.60 -7.05 -16.98
N TYR A 11 -5.64 -7.54 -16.30
CA TYR A 11 -6.69 -6.73 -15.69
C TYR A 11 -6.78 -6.97 -14.18
N GLY A 12 -7.03 -5.90 -13.43
CA GLY A 12 -7.26 -5.98 -11.98
C GLY A 12 -5.99 -6.28 -11.17
N CYS A 13 -4.81 -5.96 -11.70
CA CYS A 13 -3.57 -6.07 -10.93
C CYS A 13 -3.56 -5.09 -9.76
N LEU A 14 -2.99 -5.51 -8.63
CA LEU A 14 -2.80 -4.66 -7.45
C LEU A 14 -2.08 -3.34 -7.80
N ASP A 15 -1.10 -3.38 -8.70
CA ASP A 15 -0.36 -2.20 -9.17
C ASP A 15 -1.27 -1.05 -9.67
N THR A 16 -2.45 -1.39 -10.20
CA THR A 16 -3.40 -0.38 -10.69
C THR A 16 -4.08 0.42 -9.58
N LEU A 17 -4.15 -0.12 -8.35
CA LEU A 17 -4.89 0.44 -7.22
C LEU A 17 -4.04 0.63 -5.94
N GLY A 18 -2.93 -0.08 -5.79
CA GLY A 18 -2.15 -0.14 -4.55
C GLY A 18 -1.23 1.05 -4.28
N GLY A 19 -0.93 1.86 -5.29
CA GLY A 19 -0.10 3.06 -5.15
C GLY A 19 -0.91 4.37 -5.10
N ALA A 20 -0.20 5.50 -5.03
CA ALA A 20 -0.78 6.86 -5.02
C ALA A 20 -1.77 7.09 -6.19
N ARG A 21 -1.35 6.74 -7.42
CA ARG A 21 -2.22 6.80 -8.61
C ARG A 21 -3.46 5.92 -8.51
N GLY A 22 -3.34 4.81 -7.78
CA GLY A 22 -4.47 3.92 -7.50
C GLY A 22 -5.48 4.55 -6.56
N LEU A 23 -5.01 5.20 -5.50
CA LEU A 23 -5.84 5.99 -4.58
C LEU A 23 -6.58 7.12 -5.31
N GLU A 24 -5.88 7.86 -6.18
CA GLU A 24 -6.45 8.92 -7.02
C GLU A 24 -7.55 8.40 -7.95
N ARG A 25 -7.33 7.23 -8.58
CA ARG A 25 -8.34 6.55 -9.41
C ARG A 25 -9.56 6.12 -8.60
N LEU A 26 -9.36 5.60 -7.39
CA LEU A 26 -10.46 5.22 -6.50
C LEU A 26 -11.28 6.42 -6.08
N TYR A 27 -10.63 7.53 -5.74
CA TYR A 27 -11.30 8.79 -5.39
C TYR A 27 -12.16 9.29 -6.54
N LEU A 28 -11.60 9.35 -7.76
CA LEU A 28 -12.34 9.73 -8.96
C LEU A 28 -13.51 8.79 -9.23
N HIS A 29 -13.30 7.48 -9.12
CA HIS A 29 -14.32 6.48 -9.38
C HIS A 29 -15.50 6.57 -8.39
N LEU A 30 -15.22 6.82 -7.10
CA LEU A 30 -16.24 6.86 -6.06
C LEU A 30 -16.99 8.19 -5.99
N LEU A 31 -16.32 9.30 -6.26
CA LEU A 31 -16.85 10.65 -6.00
C LEU A 31 -17.14 11.44 -7.27
N GLY A 32 -16.73 10.95 -8.45
CA GLY A 32 -16.91 11.63 -9.73
C GLY A 32 -16.07 12.91 -9.90
N ARG A 33 -15.14 13.17 -8.97
CA ARG A 33 -14.22 14.33 -8.99
C ARG A 33 -12.79 13.89 -8.73
N SER A 34 -11.82 14.59 -9.30
CA SER A 34 -10.40 14.29 -9.12
C SER A 34 -9.80 15.06 -7.94
N ALA A 35 -8.90 14.42 -7.22
CA ALA A 35 -7.95 15.03 -6.30
C ALA A 35 -6.62 14.26 -6.40
N ASP A 36 -5.50 14.92 -6.16
CA ASP A 36 -4.22 14.22 -6.06
C ASP A 36 -4.09 13.46 -4.74
N SER A 37 -3.19 12.47 -4.70
CA SER A 37 -2.99 11.62 -3.52
C SER A 37 -2.65 12.40 -2.25
N ARG A 38 -1.94 13.54 -2.35
CA ARG A 38 -1.61 14.37 -1.18
C ARG A 38 -2.87 14.99 -0.60
N THR A 39 -3.68 15.62 -1.45
CA THR A 39 -4.96 16.23 -1.09
C THR A 39 -5.91 15.19 -0.49
N ILE A 40 -5.96 13.98 -1.05
CA ILE A 40 -6.81 12.89 -0.52
C ILE A 40 -6.38 12.50 0.89
N ILE A 41 -5.07 12.36 1.13
CA ILE A 41 -4.53 12.02 2.44
C ILE A 41 -4.78 13.17 3.44
N GLU A 42 -4.59 14.43 3.04
CA GLU A 42 -4.90 15.59 3.88
C GLU A 42 -6.38 15.63 4.26
N GLN A 43 -7.30 15.39 3.31
CA GLN A 43 -8.73 15.30 3.58
C GLN A 43 -9.06 14.14 4.53
N TRP A 44 -8.38 13.00 4.37
CA TRP A 44 -8.55 11.84 5.23
C TRP A 44 -8.08 12.12 6.67
N GLN A 45 -6.92 12.74 6.83
CA GLN A 45 -6.39 13.17 8.14
C GLN A 45 -7.28 14.21 8.82
N ASN A 46 -8.00 15.03 8.03
CA ASN A 46 -9.01 15.96 8.52
C ASN A 46 -10.41 15.33 8.68
N HIS A 47 -10.52 14.00 8.67
CA HIS A 47 -11.76 13.24 8.88
C HIS A 47 -12.91 13.56 7.91
N SER A 48 -12.58 13.98 6.67
CA SER A 48 -13.59 14.12 5.62
C SER A 48 -14.26 12.77 5.35
N ALA A 49 -15.60 12.73 5.39
CA ALA A 49 -16.38 11.49 5.19
C ALA A 49 -16.06 10.81 3.84
N ASP A 50 -15.90 11.60 2.78
CA ASP A 50 -15.54 11.13 1.45
C ASP A 50 -14.15 10.47 1.42
N ALA A 51 -13.16 11.13 2.02
CA ALA A 51 -11.78 10.63 2.05
C ALA A 51 -11.65 9.40 2.96
N LEU A 52 -12.36 9.37 4.10
CA LEU A 52 -12.48 8.20 4.95
C LEU A 52 -13.01 6.99 4.19
N LYS A 53 -14.09 7.17 3.41
CA LYS A 53 -14.65 6.10 2.56
C LYS A 53 -13.64 5.60 1.54
N VAL A 54 -12.94 6.50 0.86
CA VAL A 54 -11.96 6.15 -0.18
C VAL A 54 -10.74 5.42 0.40
N VAL A 55 -10.15 5.93 1.49
CA VAL A 55 -8.95 5.36 2.10
C VAL A 55 -9.26 4.02 2.78
N THR A 56 -10.43 3.88 3.43
CA THR A 56 -10.89 2.59 4.00
C THR A 56 -11.05 1.55 2.90
N LEU A 57 -11.68 1.92 1.78
CA LEU A 57 -11.82 0.99 0.67
C LEU A 57 -10.46 0.62 0.07
N TRP A 58 -9.56 1.59 -0.09
CA TRP A 58 -8.20 1.33 -0.54
C TRP A 58 -7.47 0.35 0.38
N SER A 59 -7.53 0.51 1.70
CA SER A 59 -6.85 -0.38 2.65
C SER A 59 -7.39 -1.81 2.56
N GLN A 60 -8.72 -1.98 2.42
CA GLN A 60 -9.37 -3.29 2.26
C GLN A 60 -8.91 -4.03 0.99
N LEU A 61 -8.82 -3.34 -0.14
CA LEU A 61 -8.39 -3.99 -1.38
C LEU A 61 -6.93 -4.41 -1.34
N VAL A 62 -6.07 -3.52 -0.82
CA VAL A 62 -4.64 -3.78 -0.77
C VAL A 62 -4.36 -4.91 0.21
N SER A 63 -5.02 -4.90 1.37
CA SER A 63 -4.88 -5.94 2.38
C SER A 63 -5.36 -7.31 1.89
N GLU A 64 -6.41 -7.41 1.07
CA GLU A 64 -6.88 -8.68 0.49
C GLU A 64 -5.79 -9.38 -0.33
N VAL A 65 -5.14 -8.63 -1.21
CA VAL A 65 -4.06 -9.19 -2.05
C VAL A 65 -2.83 -9.49 -1.20
N LEU A 66 -2.48 -8.61 -0.26
CA LEU A 66 -1.36 -8.83 0.65
C LEU A 66 -1.58 -10.04 1.56
N ALA A 67 -2.81 -10.31 2.00
CA ALA A 67 -3.13 -11.48 2.83
C ALA A 67 -2.83 -12.79 2.08
N VAL A 68 -3.13 -12.87 0.79
CA VAL A 68 -2.74 -14.02 -0.05
C VAL A 68 -1.23 -14.20 -0.05
N VAL A 69 -0.47 -13.11 -0.25
CA VAL A 69 1.00 -13.14 -0.23
C VAL A 69 1.53 -13.59 1.14
N VAL A 70 0.98 -13.06 2.23
CA VAL A 70 1.40 -13.42 3.60
C VAL A 70 1.09 -14.86 3.92
N ASN A 71 -0.11 -15.34 3.60
CA ASN A 71 -0.52 -16.72 3.86
C ASN A 71 0.25 -17.73 2.99
N THR A 72 0.75 -17.30 1.83
CA THR A 72 1.53 -18.16 0.93
C THR A 72 3.02 -18.19 1.30
N LEU A 73 3.64 -17.04 1.57
CA LEU A 73 5.08 -16.93 1.77
C LEU A 73 5.50 -16.92 3.24
N GLY A 74 4.58 -16.63 4.16
CA GLY A 74 4.85 -16.53 5.60
C GLY A 74 5.89 -15.47 6.02
N PRO A 75 6.03 -14.29 5.38
CA PRO A 75 7.09 -13.33 5.69
C PRO A 75 6.90 -12.72 7.08
N ASP A 76 7.98 -12.55 7.86
CA ASP A 76 7.88 -11.91 9.19
C ASP A 76 7.55 -10.41 9.12
N ARG A 77 7.96 -9.75 8.03
CA ARG A 77 7.76 -8.31 7.79
C ARG A 77 7.55 -8.04 6.30
N ILE A 78 6.73 -7.04 6.02
CA ILE A 78 6.55 -6.39 4.72
C ILE A 78 7.10 -4.97 4.87
N VAL A 79 8.07 -4.61 4.03
CA VAL A 79 8.68 -3.28 4.07
C VAL A 79 8.04 -2.42 2.98
N ALA A 80 7.21 -1.46 3.37
CA ALA A 80 6.55 -0.52 2.48
C ALA A 80 7.47 0.65 2.12
N GLY A 81 7.60 0.91 0.82
CA GLY A 81 8.31 2.04 0.25
C GLY A 81 7.40 2.96 -0.57
N GLY A 82 7.97 4.03 -1.13
CA GLY A 82 7.26 4.98 -1.96
C GLY A 82 6.49 6.07 -1.19
N GLY A 83 5.82 6.96 -1.93
CA GLY A 83 5.23 8.19 -1.39
C GLY A 83 4.16 7.96 -0.32
N LEU A 84 3.24 7.01 -0.54
CA LEU A 84 2.18 6.70 0.44
C LEU A 84 2.75 6.11 1.73
N ALA A 85 3.83 5.33 1.64
CA ALA A 85 4.48 4.75 2.81
C ALA A 85 5.20 5.79 3.70
N SER A 86 5.26 7.06 3.26
CA SER A 86 5.76 8.14 4.12
C SER A 86 4.77 8.51 5.24
N VAL A 87 3.47 8.24 5.03
CA VAL A 87 2.36 8.56 5.95
C VAL A 87 2.23 7.44 7.00
N PRO A 88 2.65 7.64 8.26
CA PRO A 88 2.65 6.59 9.29
C PRO A 88 1.25 6.02 9.56
N GLU A 89 0.25 6.89 9.67
CA GLU A 89 -1.11 6.52 10.04
C GLU A 89 -1.75 5.63 8.97
N LEU A 90 -1.45 5.89 7.69
CA LEU A 90 -1.92 5.08 6.57
C LEU A 90 -1.31 3.67 6.61
N MET A 91 -0.04 3.56 7.00
CA MET A 91 0.63 2.26 7.14
C MET A 91 0.09 1.48 8.33
N SER A 92 -0.22 2.14 9.45
CA SER A 92 -0.90 1.51 10.59
C SER A 92 -2.28 0.99 10.20
N LEU A 93 -3.09 1.81 9.51
CA LEU A 93 -4.40 1.40 9.01
C LEU A 93 -4.29 0.16 8.10
N LEU A 94 -3.33 0.16 7.17
CA LEU A 94 -3.14 -0.97 6.27
C LEU A 94 -2.62 -2.22 7.01
N ASP A 95 -1.74 -2.06 8.02
CA ASP A 95 -1.24 -3.16 8.85
C ASP A 95 -2.38 -3.83 9.64
N GLU A 96 -3.23 -3.03 10.28
CA GLU A 96 -4.39 -3.50 11.02
C GLU A 96 -5.35 -4.28 10.12
N GLU A 97 -5.66 -3.70 8.95
CA GLU A 97 -6.54 -4.31 7.95
C GLU A 97 -5.94 -5.58 7.34
N LEU A 98 -4.62 -5.67 7.19
CA LEU A 98 -3.94 -6.89 6.75
C LEU A 98 -3.98 -7.96 7.83
N ARG A 99 -3.66 -7.61 9.08
CA ARG A 99 -3.57 -8.57 10.19
C ARG A 99 -4.93 -9.19 10.54
N SER A 100 -6.04 -8.52 10.23
CA SER A 100 -7.38 -9.11 10.38
C SER A 100 -7.71 -10.19 9.33
N ARG A 101 -6.89 -10.33 8.27
CA ARG A 101 -7.15 -11.20 7.10
C ARG A 101 -6.16 -12.36 6.94
N ILE A 102 -5.15 -12.46 7.79
CA ILE A 102 -4.14 -13.52 7.74
C ILE A 102 -4.52 -14.69 8.65
N LEU A 103 -4.03 -15.89 8.33
CA LEU A 103 -4.39 -17.12 9.06
C LEU A 103 -3.62 -17.33 10.36
N ARG A 104 -2.42 -16.74 10.47
CA ARG A 104 -1.54 -16.92 11.65
C ARG A 104 -1.66 -15.75 12.62
N PRO A 105 -1.49 -15.98 13.93
CA PRO A 105 -1.33 -14.90 14.90
C PRO A 105 -0.12 -14.03 14.58
N CYS A 106 -0.21 -12.74 14.87
CA CYS A 106 0.92 -11.82 14.71
C CYS A 106 1.12 -10.96 15.96
N HIS A 107 2.34 -10.99 16.50
CA HIS A 107 2.74 -10.34 17.75
C HIS A 107 3.36 -8.94 17.55
N GLY A 108 3.18 -8.33 16.38
CA GLY A 108 3.68 -7.00 16.05
C GLY A 108 3.23 -6.55 14.67
N PRO A 109 3.67 -5.37 14.21
CA PRO A 109 3.34 -4.90 12.86
C PRO A 109 4.00 -5.79 11.81
N LEU A 110 3.21 -6.23 10.83
CA LEU A 110 3.71 -6.87 9.62
C LEU A 110 4.24 -5.82 8.66
N ILE A 111 3.50 -4.73 8.46
CA ILE A 111 3.90 -3.64 7.57
C ILE A 111 4.77 -2.66 8.34
N THR A 112 5.96 -2.42 7.80
CA THR A 112 6.93 -1.46 8.34
C THR A 112 7.39 -0.52 7.24
N ARG A 113 7.77 0.70 7.59
CA ARG A 113 8.27 1.67 6.61
C ARG A 113 9.72 1.37 6.25
N ALA A 114 10.07 1.55 4.98
CA ALA A 114 11.45 1.46 4.53
C ALA A 114 12.33 2.50 5.23
N ARG A 115 13.46 2.04 5.81
CA ARG A 115 14.46 2.93 6.42
C ARG A 115 15.15 3.83 5.40
N TYR A 116 15.45 3.30 4.22
CA TYR A 116 16.16 4.00 3.15
C TYR A 116 15.21 4.42 2.04
N GLN A 117 14.30 5.36 2.31
CA GLN A 117 13.23 5.71 1.37
C GLN A 117 13.72 6.27 0.02
N GLN A 118 14.80 7.05 0.02
CA GLN A 118 15.34 7.69 -1.19
C GLN A 118 16.52 6.93 -1.81
N GLN A 119 17.21 6.12 -1.01
CA GLN A 119 18.49 5.52 -1.37
C GLN A 119 18.45 3.98 -1.37
N GLY A 120 17.28 3.38 -1.21
CA GLY A 120 17.13 1.93 -1.08
C GLY A 120 17.78 1.15 -2.24
N GLY A 121 17.66 1.63 -3.47
CA GLY A 121 18.30 1.03 -4.64
C GLY A 121 19.83 1.06 -4.57
N LEU A 122 20.42 2.20 -4.23
CA LEU A 122 21.89 2.34 -4.12
C LEU A 122 22.45 1.51 -2.97
N VAL A 123 21.79 1.52 -1.81
CA VAL A 123 22.20 0.72 -0.64
C VAL A 123 22.11 -0.77 -0.96
N GLY A 124 21.02 -1.21 -1.60
CA GLY A 124 20.83 -2.60 -2.03
C GLY A 124 21.92 -3.06 -3.00
N ALA A 125 22.21 -2.26 -4.02
CA ALA A 125 23.27 -2.56 -5.00
C ALA A 125 24.65 -2.67 -4.33
N GLY A 126 25.00 -1.72 -3.44
CA GLY A 126 26.26 -1.76 -2.71
C GLY A 126 26.39 -2.97 -1.76
N ARG A 127 25.29 -3.40 -1.14
CA ARG A 127 25.26 -4.60 -0.29
C ARG A 127 25.43 -5.88 -1.12
N LEU A 128 24.75 -5.98 -2.26
CA LEU A 128 24.88 -7.11 -3.17
C LEU A 128 26.32 -7.23 -3.71
N ALA A 129 26.89 -6.12 -4.16
CA ALA A 129 28.27 -6.10 -4.68
C ALA A 129 29.30 -6.57 -3.65
N ARG A 130 29.11 -6.24 -2.35
CA ARG A 130 29.97 -6.69 -1.25
C ARG A 130 29.79 -8.16 -0.85
N GLY A 131 28.66 -8.78 -1.20
CA GLY A 131 28.40 -10.20 -0.90
C GLY A 131 28.83 -11.15 -2.02
N LEU A 132 29.21 -10.61 -3.19
CA LEU A 132 29.72 -11.37 -4.34
C LEU A 132 31.26 -11.47 -4.33
N THR A 133 31.93 -10.84 -3.37
CA THR A 133 33.37 -10.94 -3.08
C THR A 133 33.60 -11.86 -1.90
#